data_AF-A0A3R9E6D5-F1
#
_entry.id   AF-A0A3R9E6D5-F1
#
_cell.length_a   1.000
_cell.length_b   1.000
_cell.length_c   1.000
_cell.angle_alpha   90.00
_cell.angle_beta   90.00
_cell.angle_gamma   90.00
#
_symmetry.space_group_name_H-M   'P 1'
#
loop_
_entity.id
_entity.type
_entity.pdbx_description
1 polymer ?
#
loop_
_entity_poly.entity_id
_entity_poly.type
_entity_poly.pdbx_seq_one_letter_code
_entity_poly.pdbx_strand_id
1 'polypeptide(L)'
;MSTLQFKRSPRLSAPRPPGGEVHLEPPPEVPRVIPGNIVLKALPVVMIVASLGLLVFLFTASQRNPLTIALGATTVVGTLGMMAGGGGKGGGAKRAEMDEDRKDYLRYLGQMRDRAREAMVDQRAALEWVHPDPQSLWSLAASRRMWERRPNDSDFLHLRVGRSSHRLATRLVPPQTGPVDELEPISTLALRRFVRAHSIVPDLPTQIALRGFAAVCLQGDLELTRGLVRAMLAQIVSFHSPDDVLIAVATAGRAKGEWEWAKWLPHVQHPTLSDGIGQLRMMAGSLAQIEDWLDEELRDRQRFSRNATPAPDQPHLVIVIDDAEVTREEQIILEEGLVGVTLIDLSESIGNLAARRGLRLVVEADRMGARSAGGVEWFGRPDTLSVVEAETLARRISPYRLGSSGGQETAEEEPLLSNPSLLELLGIPGDPMTFDVQQAWRPRPIRDRYRVPFGVGE
;
A
#
# COMPACT_ATOMS: atom_id res chain seq x y z
N MET A 1 9.28 -32.61 -18.07
CA MET A 1 9.63 -32.11 -16.72
C MET A 1 8.73 -32.81 -15.72
N SER A 2 9.23 -33.23 -14.56
CA SER A 2 8.40 -33.81 -13.50
C SER A 2 7.57 -32.71 -12.84
N THR A 3 6.26 -32.92 -12.69
CA THR A 3 5.33 -31.99 -12.04
C THR A 3 5.15 -32.35 -10.57
N LEU A 4 5.11 -31.33 -9.71
CA LEU A 4 4.83 -31.42 -8.28
C LEU A 4 3.43 -30.88 -8.00
N GLN A 5 2.64 -31.59 -7.20
CA GLN A 5 1.36 -31.08 -6.75
C GLN A 5 1.56 -30.04 -5.64
N PHE A 6 0.91 -28.89 -5.79
CA PHE A 6 0.87 -27.84 -4.79
C PHE A 6 -0.53 -27.77 -4.17
N LYS A 7 -0.60 -27.96 -2.86
CA LYS A 7 -1.84 -27.79 -2.10
C LYS A 7 -1.95 -26.36 -1.62
N ARG A 8 -2.96 -25.63 -2.09
CA ARG A 8 -3.20 -24.25 -1.65
C ARG A 8 -3.65 -24.26 -0.18
N SER A 9 -2.90 -23.60 0.69
CA SER A 9 -3.30 -23.41 2.10
C SER A 9 -4.26 -22.22 2.25
N PRO A 10 -5.04 -22.14 3.35
CA PRO A 10 -5.78 -20.93 3.67
C PRO A 10 -4.85 -19.72 3.72
N ARG A 11 -5.33 -18.61 3.16
CA ARG A 11 -4.60 -17.34 3.02
C ARG A 11 -4.23 -16.80 4.40
N LEU A 12 -2.99 -16.34 4.54
CA LEU A 12 -2.53 -15.68 5.76
C LEU A 12 -3.15 -14.28 5.85
N SER A 13 -3.59 -13.90 7.04
CA SER A 13 -4.11 -12.55 7.28
C SER A 13 -3.01 -11.52 7.09
N ALA A 14 -3.26 -10.52 6.24
CA ALA A 14 -2.37 -9.39 6.11
C ALA A 14 -2.29 -8.59 7.42
N PRO A 15 -1.18 -7.86 7.67
CA PRO A 15 -1.14 -6.85 8.71
C PRO A 15 -2.32 -5.88 8.56
N ARG A 16 -2.94 -5.51 9.68
CA ARG A 16 -4.08 -4.58 9.64
C ARG A 16 -3.56 -3.19 9.25
N PRO A 17 -4.09 -2.57 8.19
CA PRO A 17 -3.71 -1.20 7.88
C PRO A 17 -4.18 -0.27 9.01
N PRO A 18 -3.40 0.76 9.34
CA PRO A 18 -3.83 1.76 10.30
C PRO A 18 -4.98 2.55 9.68
N GLY A 19 -6.00 2.84 10.48
CA GLY A 19 -7.20 3.56 10.04
C GLY A 19 -7.65 4.57 11.08
N GLY A 20 -8.80 5.20 10.79
CA GLY A 20 -9.41 6.19 11.67
C GLY A 20 -8.95 7.62 11.42
N GLU A 21 -9.51 8.53 12.20
CA GLU A 21 -9.22 9.96 12.13
C GLU A 21 -8.56 10.40 13.45
N VAL A 22 -7.50 11.19 13.34
CA VAL A 22 -6.84 11.83 14.48
C VAL A 22 -7.11 13.31 14.41
N HIS A 23 -7.94 13.80 15.33
CA HIS A 23 -8.22 15.21 15.48
C HIS A 23 -7.06 15.88 16.22
N LEU A 24 -6.44 16.86 15.57
CA LEU A 24 -5.35 17.62 16.15
C LEU A 24 -5.88 18.76 17.02
N GLU A 25 -5.20 19.03 18.13
CA GLU A 25 -5.56 20.12 19.02
C GLU A 25 -5.21 21.49 18.42
N PRO A 26 -6.05 22.53 18.64
CA PRO A 26 -5.76 23.88 18.17
C PRO A 26 -4.50 24.44 18.85
N PRO A 27 -3.72 25.28 18.15
CA PRO A 27 -2.58 25.96 18.75
C PRO A 27 -3.07 26.93 19.84
N PRO A 28 -2.23 27.24 20.85
CA PRO A 28 -2.60 28.17 21.92
C PRO A 28 -2.94 29.56 21.37
N GLU A 29 -3.93 30.20 21.99
CA GLU A 29 -4.33 31.58 21.67
C GLU A 29 -3.37 32.57 22.31
N VAL A 30 -3.11 33.68 21.63
CA VAL A 30 -2.34 34.79 22.20
C VAL A 30 -3.20 35.45 23.29
N PRO A 31 -2.72 35.54 24.55
CA PRO A 31 -3.47 36.17 25.61
C PRO A 31 -3.86 37.59 25.19
N ARG A 32 -5.17 37.85 25.09
CA ARG A 32 -5.67 39.18 24.71
C ARG A 32 -5.07 40.20 25.68
N VAL A 33 -4.32 41.15 25.14
CA VAL A 33 -3.77 42.25 25.91
C VAL A 33 -4.97 43.13 26.27
N ILE A 34 -5.64 42.82 27.38
CA ILE A 34 -6.63 43.73 27.96
C ILE A 34 -5.87 45.04 28.15
N PRO A 35 -6.22 46.13 27.44
CA PRO A 35 -5.55 47.40 27.63
C PRO A 35 -5.76 47.74 29.10
N GLY A 36 -4.68 47.66 29.88
CA GLY A 36 -4.73 47.91 31.30
C GLY A 36 -5.42 49.24 31.49
N ASN A 37 -6.50 49.25 32.29
CA ASN A 37 -7.36 50.41 32.48
C ASN A 37 -6.46 51.64 32.62
N ILE A 38 -6.63 52.66 31.77
CA ILE A 38 -5.78 53.85 31.79
C ILE A 38 -5.81 54.46 33.20
N VAL A 39 -6.93 54.30 33.90
CA VAL A 39 -7.11 54.62 35.32
C VAL A 39 -6.14 53.85 36.23
N LEU A 40 -5.94 52.54 36.03
CA LEU A 40 -4.97 51.73 36.80
C LEU A 40 -3.51 52.11 36.50
N LYS A 41 -3.21 52.54 35.27
CA LYS A 41 -1.87 53.07 34.90
C LYS A 41 -1.64 54.51 35.38
N ALA A 42 -2.71 55.30 35.48
CA ALA A 42 -2.68 56.68 35.96
C ALA A 42 -2.79 56.76 37.49
N LEU A 43 -3.34 55.74 38.16
CA LEU A 43 -3.48 55.68 39.62
C LEU A 43 -2.17 55.99 40.36
N PRO A 44 -0.99 55.47 39.96
CA PRO A 44 0.25 55.81 40.63
C PRO A 44 0.64 57.28 40.45
N VAL A 45 0.37 57.87 39.28
CA VAL A 45 0.60 59.30 39.01
C VAL A 45 -0.38 60.16 39.81
N VAL A 46 -1.66 59.79 39.86
CA VAL A 46 -2.70 60.45 40.66
C VAL A 46 -2.35 60.38 42.15
N MET A 47 -1.86 59.24 42.64
CA MET A 47 -1.43 59.06 44.03
C MET A 47 -0.21 59.93 44.36
N ILE A 48 0.75 60.09 43.44
CA ILE A 48 1.89 61.00 43.62
C ILE A 48 1.40 62.45 43.68
N VAL A 49 0.55 62.87 42.75
CA VAL A 49 -0.02 64.22 42.72
C VAL A 49 -0.86 64.50 43.97
N ALA A 50 -1.67 63.54 44.43
CA ALA A 50 -2.46 63.64 45.66
C ALA A 50 -1.57 63.71 46.91
N SER A 51 -0.49 62.92 46.96
CA SER A 51 0.46 62.92 48.09
C SER A 51 1.26 64.22 48.16
N LEU A 52 1.71 64.75 47.02
CA LEU A 52 2.36 66.06 46.91
C LEU A 52 1.38 67.19 47.24
N GLY A 53 0.13 67.10 46.76
CA GLY A 53 -0.93 68.07 47.06
C GLY A 53 -1.26 68.12 48.55
N LEU A 54 -1.34 66.96 49.21
CA LEU A 54 -1.55 66.88 50.66
C LEU A 54 -0.36 67.45 51.44
N LEU A 55 0.88 67.19 50.98
CA LEU A 55 2.09 67.76 51.60
C LEU A 55 2.08 69.30 51.52
N VAL A 56 1.76 69.87 50.36
CA VAL A 56 1.67 71.33 50.17
C VAL A 56 0.51 71.91 50.97
N PHE A 57 -0.66 71.28 50.95
CA PHE A 57 -1.83 71.71 51.72
C PHE A 57 -1.54 71.74 53.21
N LEU A 58 -0.97 70.66 53.77
CA LEU A 58 -0.57 70.61 55.18
C LEU A 58 0.47 71.67 55.53
N PHE A 59 1.35 72.03 54.59
CA PHE A 59 2.33 73.10 54.78
C PHE A 59 1.70 74.51 54.82
N THR A 60 0.59 74.71 54.11
CA THR A 60 -0.13 76.00 54.02
C THR A 60 -1.24 76.17 55.07
N ALA A 61 -1.93 75.10 55.45
CA ALA A 61 -3.12 75.14 56.31
C ALA A 61 -2.83 74.75 57.77
N SER A 62 -1.75 74.01 58.04
CA SER A 62 -1.40 73.58 59.40
C SER A 62 -0.39 74.54 60.01
N GLN A 63 -0.66 75.04 61.22
CA GLN A 63 0.39 75.68 62.03
C GLN A 63 1.56 74.69 62.13
N ARG A 64 2.79 75.19 61.87
CA ARG A 64 4.08 74.49 61.79
C ARG A 64 4.34 73.50 62.95
N ASN A 65 3.61 72.39 62.98
CA ASN A 65 3.77 71.34 63.96
C ASN A 65 4.72 70.29 63.36
N PRO A 66 5.89 70.03 63.97
CA PRO A 66 6.85 69.06 63.44
C PRO A 66 6.25 67.65 63.27
N LEU A 67 5.22 67.30 64.04
CA LEU A 67 4.49 66.03 63.91
C LEU A 67 3.70 65.91 62.60
N THR A 68 3.12 67.00 62.09
CA THR A 68 2.33 66.96 60.84
C THR A 68 3.22 66.90 59.60
N ILE A 69 4.41 67.51 59.66
CA ILE A 69 5.42 67.43 58.59
C ILE A 69 6.00 66.01 58.47
N ALA A 70 6.28 65.35 59.60
CA ALA A 70 6.79 63.98 59.61
C ALA A 70 5.79 62.96 59.03
N LEU A 71 4.48 63.16 59.28
CA LEU A 71 3.43 62.31 58.74
C LEU A 71 3.36 62.39 57.21
N GLY A 72 3.38 63.60 56.64
CA GLY A 72 3.37 63.81 55.19
C GLY A 72 4.60 63.22 54.49
N ALA A 73 5.79 63.35 55.09
CA ALA A 73 7.02 62.75 54.57
C ALA A 73 6.95 61.22 54.56
N THR A 74 6.39 60.61 55.60
CA THR A 74 6.23 59.15 55.70
C THR A 74 5.25 58.61 54.65
N THR A 75 4.18 59.34 54.35
CA THR A 75 3.24 58.98 53.27
C THR A 75 3.91 58.97 51.89
N VAL A 76 4.78 59.94 51.60
CA VAL A 76 5.54 59.99 50.33
C VAL A 76 6.55 58.84 50.24
N VAL A 77 7.26 58.52 51.34
CA VAL A 77 8.20 57.40 51.36
C VAL A 77 7.50 56.05 51.25
N GLY A 78 6.36 55.87 51.95
CA GLY A 78 5.56 54.64 51.88
C GLY A 78 4.96 54.38 50.50
N THR A 79 4.51 55.44 49.82
CA THR A 79 3.99 55.34 48.43
C THR A 79 5.11 55.00 47.43
N LEU A 80 6.30 55.57 47.59
CA LEU A 80 7.49 55.20 46.79
C LEU A 80 7.93 53.75 47.05
N GLY A 81 7.89 53.29 48.30
CA GLY A 81 8.21 51.91 48.68
C GLY A 81 7.26 50.88 48.09
N MET A 82 5.94 51.15 48.08
CA MET A 82 4.95 50.30 47.41
C MET A 82 5.14 50.26 45.88
N MET A 83 5.55 51.37 45.26
CA MET A 83 5.77 51.45 43.82
C MET A 83 6.99 50.63 43.37
N ALA A 84 8.08 50.68 44.14
CA ALA A 84 9.29 49.90 43.89
C ALA A 84 9.05 48.38 44.00
N GLY A 85 8.14 47.95 44.89
CA GLY A 85 7.77 46.54 45.06
C GLY A 85 6.71 46.02 44.08
N GLY A 86 5.83 46.88 43.58
CA GLY A 86 4.64 46.48 42.80
C GLY A 86 4.77 46.61 41.27
N GLY A 87 5.70 47.41 40.74
CA GLY A 87 5.67 47.86 39.34
C GLY A 87 6.16 46.88 38.26
N GLY A 88 6.83 45.77 38.62
CA GLY A 88 7.58 44.95 37.64
C GLY A 88 7.02 43.56 37.31
N LYS A 89 6.09 43.02 38.09
CA LYS A 89 5.78 41.57 38.07
C LYS A 89 4.80 41.10 36.98
N GLY A 90 4.02 41.99 36.37
CA GLY A 90 2.92 41.57 35.47
C GLY A 90 3.34 41.18 34.05
N GLY A 91 4.46 41.68 33.53
CA GLY A 91 4.87 41.47 32.13
C GLY A 91 5.73 40.23 31.88
N GLY A 92 6.57 39.85 32.85
CA GLY A 92 7.46 38.69 32.74
C GLY A 92 6.72 37.35 32.92
N ALA A 93 5.77 37.29 33.85
CA ALA A 93 4.97 36.09 34.10
C ALA A 93 4.17 35.65 32.87
N LYS A 94 3.52 36.59 32.17
CA LYS A 94 2.73 36.31 30.95
C LYS A 94 3.58 35.83 29.77
N ARG A 95 4.82 36.31 29.64
CA ARG A 95 5.74 35.83 28.60
C ARG A 95 6.23 34.42 28.90
N ALA A 96 6.53 34.13 30.18
CA ALA A 96 6.95 32.81 30.61
C ALA A 96 5.85 31.75 30.43
N GLU A 97 4.60 32.09 30.76
CA GLU A 97 3.42 31.25 30.55
C GLU A 97 3.23 30.90 29.06
N MET A 98 3.28 31.90 28.17
CA MET A 98 3.17 31.68 26.73
C MET A 98 4.33 30.83 26.16
N ASP A 99 5.55 30.99 26.69
CA ASP A 99 6.69 30.16 26.30
C ASP A 99 6.54 28.71 26.79
N GLU A 100 5.88 28.49 27.92
CA GLU A 100 5.54 27.16 28.46
C GLU A 100 4.45 26.50 27.62
N ASP A 101 3.36 27.20 27.32
CA ASP A 101 2.28 26.73 26.43
C ASP A 101 2.83 26.33 25.05
N ARG A 102 3.74 27.15 24.49
CA ARG A 102 4.41 26.83 23.24
C ARG A 102 5.23 25.53 23.35
N LYS A 103 6.01 25.37 24.43
CA LYS A 103 6.82 24.16 24.64
C LYS A 103 5.95 22.92 24.75
N ASP A 104 4.83 23.03 25.46
CA ASP A 104 3.90 21.92 25.65
C ASP A 104 3.20 21.55 24.34
N TYR A 105 2.77 22.54 23.56
CA TYR A 105 2.19 22.28 22.23
C TYR A 105 3.20 21.66 21.26
N LEU A 106 4.46 22.13 21.26
CA LEU A 106 5.51 21.52 20.45
C LEU A 106 5.85 20.09 20.91
N ARG A 107 5.76 19.80 22.22
CA ARG A 107 5.91 18.45 22.76
C ARG A 107 4.76 17.54 22.31
N TYR A 108 3.53 18.04 22.35
CA TYR A 108 2.35 17.35 21.80
C TYR A 108 2.54 17.01 20.31
N LEU A 109 2.94 17.98 19.48
CA LEU A 109 3.24 17.72 18.06
C LEU A 109 4.38 16.71 17.88
N GLY A 110 5.36 16.71 18.78
CA GLY A 110 6.41 15.68 18.84
C GLY A 110 5.85 14.27 19.05
N GLN A 111 4.94 14.10 20.00
CA GLN A 111 4.27 12.82 20.25
C GLN A 111 3.36 12.41 19.08
N MET A 112 2.62 13.36 18.49
CA MET A 112 1.78 13.08 17.32
C MET A 112 2.61 12.68 16.11
N ARG A 113 3.83 13.21 15.97
CA ARG A 113 4.77 12.81 14.92
C ARG A 113 5.20 11.36 15.06
N ASP A 114 5.49 10.91 16.27
CA ASP A 114 5.93 9.54 16.47
C ASP A 114 4.77 8.56 16.22
N ARG A 115 3.54 8.90 16.62
CA ARG A 115 2.33 8.14 16.24
C ARG A 115 2.07 8.12 14.73
N ALA A 116 2.24 9.27 14.06
CA ALA A 116 2.08 9.34 12.62
C ALA A 116 3.11 8.49 11.88
N ARG A 117 4.36 8.44 12.37
CA ARG A 117 5.41 7.57 11.81
C ARG A 117 5.10 6.09 12.02
N GLU A 118 4.60 5.71 13.18
CA GLU A 118 4.16 4.34 13.45
C GLU A 118 3.07 3.93 12.46
N ALA A 119 2.04 4.77 12.28
CA ALA A 119 1.01 4.55 11.27
C ALA A 119 1.58 4.51 9.83
N MET A 120 2.60 5.30 9.50
CA MET A 120 3.25 5.20 8.19
C MET A 120 3.93 3.83 8.00
N VAL A 121 4.60 3.31 9.02
CA VAL A 121 5.28 2.01 9.00
C VAL A 121 4.25 0.89 8.86
N ASP A 122 3.17 0.93 9.63
CA ASP A 122 2.11 -0.08 9.58
C ASP A 122 1.40 -0.07 8.21
N GLN A 123 1.11 1.12 7.67
CA GLN A 123 0.52 1.25 6.33
C GLN A 123 1.46 0.67 5.26
N ARG A 124 2.76 0.97 5.35
CA ARG A 124 3.76 0.40 4.43
C ARG A 124 3.81 -1.11 4.55
N ALA A 125 3.89 -1.65 5.77
CA ALA A 125 3.94 -3.09 6.00
C ALA A 125 2.68 -3.80 5.45
N ALA A 126 1.50 -3.23 5.64
CA ALA A 126 0.25 -3.77 5.10
C ALA A 126 0.25 -3.77 3.56
N LEU A 127 0.67 -2.67 2.91
CA LEU A 127 0.72 -2.58 1.45
C LEU A 127 1.82 -3.44 0.85
N GLU A 128 3.01 -3.49 1.44
CA GLU A 128 4.12 -4.33 1.00
C GLU A 128 3.84 -5.82 1.22
N TRP A 129 3.04 -6.17 2.24
CA TRP A 129 2.58 -7.54 2.40
C TRP A 129 1.75 -8.00 1.19
N VAL A 130 0.78 -7.19 0.77
CA VAL A 130 -0.12 -7.53 -0.35
C VAL A 130 0.59 -7.37 -1.69
N HIS A 131 1.41 -6.32 -1.84
CA HIS A 131 2.11 -5.95 -3.06
C HIS A 131 3.63 -5.84 -2.81
N PRO A 132 4.32 -6.97 -2.60
CA PRO A 132 5.76 -6.97 -2.33
C PRO A 132 6.55 -6.50 -3.54
N ASP A 133 7.83 -6.20 -3.30
CA ASP A 133 8.75 -5.82 -4.36
C ASP A 133 8.94 -6.98 -5.36
N PRO A 134 8.85 -6.72 -6.69
CA PRO A 134 9.04 -7.74 -7.71
C PRO A 134 10.34 -8.54 -7.54
N GLN A 135 11.40 -7.90 -7.06
CA GLN A 135 12.69 -8.55 -6.81
C GLN A 135 12.68 -9.54 -5.65
N SER A 136 11.64 -9.54 -4.80
CA SER A 136 11.48 -10.50 -3.70
C SER A 136 10.54 -11.66 -4.04
N LEU A 137 9.86 -11.64 -5.20
CA LEU A 137 8.86 -12.66 -5.59
C LEU A 137 9.45 -14.07 -5.72
N TRP A 138 10.74 -14.20 -6.09
CA TRP A 138 11.42 -15.50 -6.18
C TRP A 138 11.46 -16.25 -4.83
N SER A 139 11.40 -15.52 -3.71
CA SER A 139 11.34 -16.10 -2.36
C SER A 139 9.94 -16.58 -1.98
N LEU A 140 8.91 -16.07 -2.65
CA LEU A 140 7.52 -16.49 -2.47
C LEU A 140 7.17 -17.72 -3.30
N ALA A 141 7.89 -17.97 -4.39
CA ALA A 141 7.77 -19.22 -5.14
C ALA A 141 8.02 -20.42 -4.21
N ALA A 142 7.15 -21.44 -4.29
CA ALA A 142 7.13 -22.61 -3.41
C ALA A 142 6.83 -22.33 -1.92
N SER A 143 6.55 -21.09 -1.52
CA SER A 143 6.12 -20.78 -0.16
C SER A 143 4.62 -21.03 0.05
N ARG A 144 4.17 -20.94 1.30
CA ARG A 144 2.73 -20.99 1.65
C ARG A 144 1.92 -19.84 1.01
N ARG A 145 2.58 -18.74 0.64
CA ARG A 145 1.97 -17.56 0.02
C ARG A 145 1.89 -17.64 -1.51
N MET A 146 2.47 -18.67 -2.12
CA MET A 146 2.29 -18.91 -3.55
C MET A 146 0.82 -19.23 -3.84
N TRP A 147 0.26 -18.57 -4.85
CA TRP A 147 -1.13 -18.76 -5.28
C TRP A 147 -2.16 -18.54 -4.16
N GLU A 148 -1.92 -17.56 -3.28
CA GLU A 148 -2.80 -17.27 -2.15
C GLU A 148 -4.09 -16.53 -2.54
N ARG A 149 -4.12 -15.81 -3.67
CA ARG A 149 -5.30 -15.03 -4.11
C ARG A 149 -6.32 -15.91 -4.81
N ARG A 150 -7.60 -15.59 -4.64
CA ARG A 150 -8.75 -16.29 -5.25
C ARG A 150 -9.57 -15.36 -6.14
N PRO A 151 -10.29 -15.87 -7.15
CA PRO A 151 -11.16 -15.05 -8.01
C PRO A 151 -12.18 -14.17 -7.27
N ASN A 152 -12.62 -14.63 -6.08
CA ASN A 152 -13.58 -13.93 -5.22
C ASN A 152 -12.94 -12.91 -4.26
N ASP A 153 -11.61 -12.87 -4.17
CA ASP A 153 -10.91 -11.91 -3.32
C ASP A 153 -10.96 -10.51 -3.96
N SER A 154 -11.12 -9.48 -3.12
CA SER A 154 -11.17 -8.08 -3.59
C SER A 154 -9.89 -7.62 -4.29
N ASP A 155 -8.73 -8.23 -3.99
CA ASP A 155 -7.43 -7.90 -4.54
C ASP A 155 -6.98 -8.86 -5.66
N PHE A 156 -7.89 -9.72 -6.15
CA PHE A 156 -7.64 -10.54 -7.32
C PHE A 156 -7.28 -9.65 -8.52
N LEU A 157 -6.17 -9.98 -9.20
CA LEU A 157 -5.62 -9.21 -10.31
C LEU A 157 -5.38 -7.71 -10.03
N HIS A 158 -5.17 -7.34 -8.77
CA HIS A 158 -4.57 -6.06 -8.42
C HIS A 158 -3.05 -6.19 -8.50
N LEU A 159 -2.44 -5.51 -9.48
CA LEU A 159 -1.03 -5.65 -9.81
C LEU A 159 -0.28 -4.38 -9.44
N ARG A 160 0.80 -4.53 -8.69
CA ARG A 160 1.76 -3.47 -8.42
C ARG A 160 2.44 -3.09 -9.74
N VAL A 161 2.50 -1.79 -10.00
CA VAL A 161 3.15 -1.23 -11.18
C VAL A 161 4.31 -0.32 -10.81
N GLY A 162 4.45 0.01 -9.53
CA GLY A 162 5.46 0.95 -9.08
C GLY A 162 5.25 1.42 -7.66
N ARG A 163 5.97 2.48 -7.32
CA ARG A 163 5.87 3.19 -6.04
C ARG A 163 5.36 4.62 -6.25
N SER A 164 4.45 5.07 -5.40
CA SER A 164 3.97 6.45 -5.41
C SER A 164 3.75 7.00 -4.00
N SER A 165 3.41 8.28 -3.92
CA SER A 165 3.03 8.93 -2.68
C SER A 165 1.53 8.82 -2.45
N HIS A 166 1.11 8.14 -1.39
CA HIS A 166 -0.31 8.02 -1.00
C HIS A 166 -0.59 8.87 0.23
N ARG A 167 -1.86 9.15 0.49
CA ARG A 167 -2.28 9.77 1.76
C ARG A 167 -2.08 8.78 2.90
N LEU A 168 -1.75 9.30 4.08
CA LEU A 168 -1.73 8.52 5.31
C LEU A 168 -3.14 7.94 5.56
N ALA A 169 -3.22 6.64 5.80
CA ALA A 169 -4.48 5.94 5.99
C ALA A 169 -5.20 6.41 7.28
N THR A 170 -4.43 6.74 8.32
CA THR A 170 -4.92 7.51 9.46
C THR A 170 -5.01 8.99 9.09
N ARG A 171 -6.23 9.51 8.95
CA ARG A 171 -6.45 10.88 8.51
C ARG A 171 -6.11 11.87 9.62
N LEU A 172 -5.14 12.75 9.39
CA LEU A 172 -4.86 13.89 10.27
C LEU A 172 -5.87 15.01 9.98
N VAL A 173 -6.82 15.22 10.89
CA VAL A 173 -7.86 16.25 10.74
C VAL A 173 -7.38 17.53 11.43
N PRO A 174 -7.12 18.62 10.68
CA PRO A 174 -6.74 19.89 11.28
C PRO A 174 -7.91 20.47 12.11
N PRO A 175 -7.64 21.13 13.24
CA PRO A 175 -8.66 21.74 14.07
C PRO A 175 -9.36 22.88 13.35
N GLN A 176 -10.63 23.10 13.68
CA GLN A 176 -11.35 24.32 13.33
C GLN A 176 -10.90 25.40 14.33
N THR A 177 -10.10 26.36 13.88
CA THR A 177 -9.60 27.45 14.73
C THR A 177 -10.41 28.73 14.52
N GLY A 178 -10.43 29.60 15.53
CA GLY A 178 -10.89 30.98 15.39
C GLY A 178 -10.02 31.82 14.43
N PRO A 179 -10.21 33.15 14.39
CA PRO A 179 -9.41 34.04 13.53
C PRO A 179 -7.91 33.81 13.70
N VAL A 180 -7.18 33.71 12.58
CA VAL A 180 -5.72 33.39 12.57
C VAL A 180 -4.91 34.44 13.35
N ASP A 181 -5.42 35.66 13.47
CA ASP A 181 -4.80 36.78 14.17
C ASP A 181 -4.77 36.59 15.71
N GLU A 182 -5.57 35.68 16.24
CA GLU A 182 -5.64 35.38 17.68
C GLU A 182 -4.75 34.19 18.10
N LEU A 183 -4.13 33.49 17.15
CA LEU A 183 -3.33 32.29 17.43
C LEU A 183 -1.83 32.58 17.55
N GLU A 184 -1.13 31.79 18.36
CA GLU A 184 0.32 31.91 18.49
C GLU A 184 1.00 31.50 17.16
N PRO A 185 1.85 32.36 16.57
CA PRO A 185 2.31 32.20 15.19
C PRO A 185 3.27 31.01 15.01
N ILE A 186 4.10 30.69 16.01
CA ILE A 186 5.10 29.61 15.91
C ILE A 186 4.40 28.24 15.95
N SER A 187 3.44 28.07 16.84
CA SER A 187 2.64 26.87 17.05
C SER A 187 1.73 26.62 15.86
N THR A 188 1.11 27.69 15.32
CA THR A 188 0.32 27.62 14.10
C THR A 188 1.16 27.19 12.90
N LEU A 189 2.36 27.76 12.74
CA LEU A 189 3.29 27.36 11.68
C LEU A 189 3.76 25.91 11.85
N ALA A 190 4.06 25.49 13.09
CA ALA A 190 4.47 24.13 13.41
C ALA A 190 3.37 23.12 13.07
N LEU A 191 2.11 23.39 13.44
CA LEU A 191 0.94 22.58 13.09
C LEU A 191 0.77 22.45 11.57
N ARG A 192 0.81 23.58 10.83
CA ARG A 192 0.69 23.55 9.35
C ARG A 192 1.79 22.72 8.70
N ARG A 193 3.05 22.86 9.17
CA ARG A 193 4.18 22.07 8.69
C ARG A 193 4.00 20.59 9.02
N PHE A 194 3.55 20.27 10.23
CA PHE A 194 3.26 18.92 10.68
C PHE A 194 2.23 18.23 9.77
N VAL A 195 1.06 18.85 9.56
CA VAL A 195 0.01 18.30 8.69
C VAL A 195 0.54 18.09 7.28
N ARG A 196 1.22 19.08 6.70
CA ARG A 196 1.76 18.96 5.33
C ARG A 196 2.79 17.84 5.20
N ALA A 197 3.68 17.69 6.18
CA ALA A 197 4.76 16.70 6.14
C ALA A 197 4.28 15.27 6.41
N HIS A 198 3.25 15.10 7.25
CA HIS A 198 2.81 13.79 7.71
C HIS A 198 1.48 13.29 7.10
N SER A 199 0.82 14.09 6.26
CA SER A 199 -0.40 13.65 5.54
C SER A 199 -0.12 12.74 4.35
N ILE A 200 1.13 12.69 3.86
CA ILE A 200 1.53 11.94 2.66
C ILE A 200 2.65 10.98 3.05
N VAL A 201 2.51 9.73 2.64
CA VAL A 201 3.50 8.68 2.82
C VAL A 201 4.15 8.40 1.47
N PRO A 202 5.45 8.68 1.30
CA PRO A 202 6.16 8.43 0.06
C PRO A 202 6.49 6.93 -0.13
N ASP A 203 6.78 6.58 -1.38
CA ASP A 203 7.31 5.29 -1.81
C ASP A 203 6.46 4.07 -1.41
N LEU A 204 5.14 4.22 -1.45
CA LEU A 204 4.21 3.11 -1.21
C LEU A 204 3.88 2.36 -2.51
N PRO A 205 3.74 1.01 -2.44
CA PRO A 205 3.30 0.20 -3.57
C PRO A 205 2.01 0.76 -4.17
N THR A 206 1.99 0.90 -5.50
CA THR A 206 0.84 1.39 -6.25
C THR A 206 0.38 0.34 -7.22
N GLN A 207 -0.90 0.06 -7.17
CA GLN A 207 -1.52 -1.03 -7.91
C GLN A 207 -2.53 -0.52 -8.94
N ILE A 208 -2.69 -1.31 -10.01
CA ILE A 208 -3.79 -1.19 -10.96
C ILE A 208 -4.69 -2.43 -10.85
N ALA A 209 -5.99 -2.23 -10.95
CA ALA A 209 -6.95 -3.34 -11.02
C ALA A 209 -7.05 -3.80 -12.48
N LEU A 210 -6.34 -4.87 -12.85
CA LEU A 210 -6.24 -5.31 -14.25
C LEU A 210 -7.63 -5.66 -14.82
N ARG A 211 -8.51 -6.26 -14.00
CA ARG A 211 -9.91 -6.57 -14.36
C ARG A 211 -10.76 -5.37 -14.75
N GLY A 212 -10.38 -4.17 -14.31
CA GLY A 212 -11.09 -2.93 -14.64
C GLY A 212 -10.89 -2.46 -16.09
N PHE A 213 -10.03 -3.14 -16.87
CA PHE A 213 -9.60 -2.73 -18.19
C PHE A 213 -9.61 -3.90 -19.18
N ALA A 214 -10.13 -3.67 -20.39
CA ALA A 214 -10.03 -4.62 -21.50
C ALA A 214 -8.61 -4.65 -22.10
N ALA A 215 -7.93 -3.50 -22.08
CA ALA A 215 -6.60 -3.33 -22.62
C ALA A 215 -5.75 -2.39 -21.75
N VAL A 216 -4.46 -2.68 -21.63
CA VAL A 216 -3.45 -1.84 -21.00
C VAL A 216 -2.35 -1.59 -22.03
N CYS A 217 -2.27 -0.39 -22.56
CA CYS A 217 -1.20 0.00 -23.47
C CYS A 217 -0.07 0.69 -22.70
N LEU A 218 1.16 0.26 -22.98
CA LEU A 218 2.38 0.79 -22.39
C LEU A 218 3.07 1.65 -23.44
N GLN A 219 3.38 2.89 -23.09
CA GLN A 219 4.11 3.81 -23.96
C GLN A 219 5.38 4.29 -23.30
N GLY A 220 6.48 4.31 -24.04
CA GLY A 220 7.79 4.66 -23.51
C GLY A 220 8.88 3.87 -24.21
N ASP A 221 10.08 3.91 -23.65
CA ASP A 221 11.18 3.06 -24.11
C ASP A 221 10.85 1.58 -23.91
N LEU A 222 11.13 0.76 -24.92
CA LEU A 222 10.75 -0.66 -24.95
C LEU A 222 11.41 -1.46 -23.84
N GLU A 223 12.64 -1.14 -23.47
CA GLU A 223 13.34 -1.84 -22.39
C GLU A 223 12.66 -1.60 -21.04
N LEU A 224 12.21 -0.36 -20.79
CA LEU A 224 11.49 0.02 -19.57
C LEU A 224 10.08 -0.58 -19.53
N THR A 225 9.33 -0.51 -20.62
CA THR A 225 7.97 -1.07 -20.69
C THR A 225 7.99 -2.59 -20.57
N ARG A 226 8.93 -3.28 -21.23
CA ARG A 226 9.14 -4.72 -21.05
C ARG A 226 9.52 -5.07 -19.61
N GLY A 227 10.41 -4.29 -19.00
CA GLY A 227 10.78 -4.46 -17.59
C GLY A 227 9.57 -4.38 -16.65
N LEU A 228 8.70 -3.39 -16.86
CA LEU A 228 7.46 -3.23 -16.09
C LEU A 228 6.48 -4.38 -16.33
N VAL A 229 6.26 -4.78 -17.59
CA VAL A 229 5.34 -5.89 -17.89
C VAL A 229 5.87 -7.20 -17.31
N ARG A 230 7.18 -7.46 -17.36
CA ARG A 230 7.78 -8.61 -16.67
C ARG A 230 7.51 -8.58 -15.16
N ALA A 231 7.62 -7.41 -14.51
CA ALA A 231 7.28 -7.25 -13.10
C ALA A 231 5.79 -7.54 -12.82
N MET A 232 4.89 -7.05 -13.68
CA MET A 232 3.45 -7.33 -13.59
C MET A 232 3.14 -8.82 -13.75
N LEU A 233 3.71 -9.47 -14.77
CA LEU A 233 3.54 -10.91 -14.99
C LEU A 233 4.11 -11.74 -13.85
N ALA A 234 5.30 -11.37 -13.35
CA ALA A 234 5.91 -12.02 -12.18
C ALA A 234 4.96 -11.98 -10.97
N GLN A 235 4.26 -10.87 -10.75
CA GLN A 235 3.28 -10.76 -9.69
C GLN A 235 2.03 -11.62 -9.94
N ILE A 236 1.52 -11.67 -11.17
CA ILE A 236 0.40 -12.54 -11.55
C ILE A 236 0.75 -13.99 -11.20
N VAL A 237 1.86 -14.50 -11.73
CA VAL A 237 2.22 -15.92 -11.62
C VAL A 237 2.58 -16.36 -10.21
N SER A 238 3.03 -15.42 -9.36
CA SER A 238 3.36 -15.69 -7.95
C SER A 238 2.10 -15.82 -7.09
N PHE A 239 1.06 -15.02 -7.36
CA PHE A 239 -0.11 -14.91 -6.48
C PHE A 239 -1.38 -15.57 -6.99
N HIS A 240 -1.45 -15.91 -8.28
CA HIS A 240 -2.60 -16.56 -8.90
C HIS A 240 -2.19 -17.90 -9.48
N SER A 241 -3.09 -18.89 -9.37
CA SER A 241 -2.83 -20.20 -9.95
C SER A 241 -2.98 -20.21 -11.48
N PRO A 242 -2.29 -21.12 -12.21
CA PRO A 242 -2.58 -21.39 -13.61
C PRO A 242 -4.05 -21.76 -13.90
N ASP A 243 -4.80 -22.29 -12.93
CA ASP A 243 -6.23 -22.61 -13.11
C ASP A 243 -7.11 -21.36 -13.02
N ASP A 244 -6.63 -20.30 -12.35
CA ASP A 244 -7.40 -19.05 -12.17
C ASP A 244 -7.02 -18.00 -13.24
N VAL A 245 -5.78 -18.05 -13.75
CA VAL A 245 -5.24 -17.08 -14.71
C VAL A 245 -4.33 -17.78 -15.72
N LEU A 246 -4.59 -17.57 -17.00
CA LEU A 246 -3.74 -18.01 -18.10
C LEU A 246 -3.05 -16.81 -18.76
N ILE A 247 -1.87 -17.04 -19.30
CA ILE A 247 -1.04 -16.01 -19.96
C ILE A 247 -0.70 -16.47 -21.36
N ALA A 248 -1.01 -15.67 -22.37
CA ALA A 248 -0.57 -15.88 -23.73
C ALA A 248 0.38 -14.74 -24.15
N VAL A 249 1.37 -15.05 -24.99
CA VAL A 249 2.36 -14.07 -25.46
C VAL A 249 2.40 -14.05 -26.98
N ALA A 250 1.88 -12.98 -27.57
CA ALA A 250 2.03 -12.66 -28.98
C ALA A 250 3.33 -11.87 -29.15
N THR A 251 4.32 -12.44 -29.83
CA THR A 251 5.57 -11.75 -30.11
C THR A 251 6.25 -12.28 -31.37
N ALA A 252 6.73 -11.38 -32.23
CA ALA A 252 7.46 -11.73 -33.44
C ALA A 252 8.91 -11.22 -33.44
N GLY A 253 9.68 -11.68 -34.42
CA GLY A 253 11.02 -11.17 -34.70
C GLY A 253 12.00 -11.23 -33.51
N ARG A 254 12.63 -10.10 -33.20
CA ARG A 254 13.66 -9.99 -32.14
C ARG A 254 13.06 -9.95 -30.74
N ALA A 255 11.80 -9.53 -30.59
CA ALA A 255 11.12 -9.43 -29.30
C ALA A 255 10.93 -10.81 -28.64
N LYS A 256 10.87 -11.89 -29.43
CA LYS A 256 10.79 -13.27 -28.93
C LYS A 256 11.86 -13.63 -27.88
N GLY A 257 13.09 -13.11 -28.05
CA GLY A 257 14.18 -13.33 -27.10
C GLY A 257 13.89 -12.79 -25.70
N GLU A 258 13.15 -11.68 -25.60
CA GLU A 258 12.78 -11.02 -24.33
C GLU A 258 11.72 -11.79 -23.54
N TRP A 259 10.98 -12.68 -24.21
CA TRP A 259 9.87 -13.45 -23.63
C TRP A 259 10.16 -14.94 -23.49
N GLU A 260 11.34 -15.42 -23.89
CA GLU A 260 11.68 -16.85 -23.82
C GLU A 260 11.54 -17.45 -22.42
N TRP A 261 11.74 -16.66 -21.38
CA TRP A 261 11.59 -17.08 -19.99
C TRP A 261 10.15 -17.55 -19.67
N ALA A 262 9.14 -17.01 -20.36
CA ALA A 262 7.73 -17.33 -20.13
C ALA A 262 7.40 -18.80 -20.48
N LYS A 263 8.18 -19.46 -21.34
CA LYS A 263 7.99 -20.86 -21.74
C LYS A 263 8.03 -21.86 -20.57
N TRP A 264 8.63 -21.45 -19.46
CA TRP A 264 8.73 -22.27 -18.24
C TRP A 264 7.49 -22.16 -17.35
N LEU A 265 6.70 -21.10 -17.48
CA LEU A 265 5.55 -20.84 -16.63
C LEU A 265 4.44 -21.87 -16.87
N PRO A 266 3.79 -22.37 -15.81
CA PRO A 266 2.60 -23.20 -15.98
C PRO A 266 1.41 -22.41 -16.55
N HIS A 267 1.33 -21.11 -16.28
CA HIS A 267 0.27 -20.21 -16.76
C HIS A 267 0.25 -20.03 -18.29
N VAL A 268 1.37 -20.33 -18.97
CA VAL A 268 1.51 -20.22 -20.43
C VAL A 268 1.16 -21.54 -21.13
N GLN A 269 0.84 -22.58 -20.37
CA GLN A 269 0.50 -23.89 -20.92
C GLN A 269 -1.00 -23.96 -21.18
N HIS A 270 -1.35 -24.41 -22.38
CA HIS A 270 -2.73 -24.63 -22.74
C HIS A 270 -3.34 -25.76 -21.87
N PRO A 271 -4.58 -25.63 -21.38
CA PRO A 271 -5.20 -26.64 -20.53
C PRO A 271 -5.36 -28.01 -21.22
N THR A 272 -5.83 -28.02 -22.47
CA THR A 272 -6.17 -29.23 -23.23
C THR A 272 -5.19 -29.57 -24.37
N LEU A 273 -4.76 -28.58 -25.16
CA LEU A 273 -3.86 -28.78 -26.28
C LEU A 273 -2.43 -29.18 -25.87
N SER A 274 -1.85 -30.11 -26.63
CA SER A 274 -0.47 -30.56 -26.45
C SER A 274 0.36 -30.38 -27.71
N ASP A 275 1.64 -30.07 -27.53
CA ASP A 275 2.67 -30.17 -28.54
C ASP A 275 3.43 -31.51 -28.41
N GLY A 276 4.35 -31.80 -29.32
CA GLY A 276 5.12 -33.07 -29.29
C GLY A 276 6.04 -33.25 -28.07
N ILE A 277 6.15 -32.28 -27.17
CA ILE A 277 7.07 -32.24 -26.03
C ILE A 277 6.32 -32.02 -24.69
N GLY A 278 5.03 -31.68 -24.71
CA GLY A 278 4.20 -31.47 -23.53
C GLY A 278 2.93 -30.67 -23.84
N GLN A 279 2.39 -29.96 -22.85
CA GLN A 279 1.30 -29.02 -23.10
C GLN A 279 1.75 -27.89 -24.02
N LEU A 280 0.87 -27.50 -24.96
CA LEU A 280 1.14 -26.44 -25.91
C LEU A 280 1.43 -25.15 -25.17
N ARG A 281 2.52 -24.46 -25.54
CA ARG A 281 2.88 -23.16 -24.96
C ARG A 281 2.21 -22.08 -25.78
N MET A 282 1.38 -21.26 -25.14
CA MET A 282 0.60 -20.18 -25.76
C MET A 282 1.50 -18.98 -26.10
N MET A 283 2.47 -19.21 -26.98
CA MET A 283 3.40 -18.20 -27.50
C MET A 283 3.40 -18.27 -29.02
N ALA A 284 2.94 -17.20 -29.67
CA ALA A 284 2.76 -17.14 -31.12
C ALA A 284 3.31 -15.85 -31.72
N GLY A 285 3.51 -15.83 -33.03
CA GLY A 285 3.95 -14.64 -33.77
C GLY A 285 2.83 -13.65 -34.08
N SER A 286 1.58 -14.09 -34.04
CA SER A 286 0.39 -13.31 -34.36
C SER A 286 -0.68 -13.45 -33.28
N LEU A 287 -1.52 -12.43 -33.14
CA LEU A 287 -2.66 -12.46 -32.22
C LEU A 287 -3.74 -13.44 -32.71
N ALA A 288 -4.00 -13.49 -34.02
CA ALA A 288 -4.94 -14.43 -34.62
C ALA A 288 -4.64 -15.90 -34.26
N GLN A 289 -3.37 -16.31 -34.27
CA GLN A 289 -2.99 -17.67 -33.87
C GLN A 289 -3.28 -17.96 -32.39
N ILE A 290 -3.21 -16.95 -31.51
CA ILE A 290 -3.56 -17.11 -30.10
C ILE A 290 -5.08 -17.24 -29.95
N GLU A 291 -5.86 -16.47 -30.70
CA GLU A 291 -7.32 -16.63 -30.73
C GLU A 291 -7.73 -18.01 -31.24
N ASP A 292 -7.07 -18.54 -32.28
CA ASP A 292 -7.35 -19.88 -32.81
C ASP A 292 -7.12 -20.97 -31.76
N TRP A 293 -6.08 -20.85 -30.94
CA TRP A 293 -5.83 -21.80 -29.85
C TRP A 293 -6.85 -21.66 -28.72
N LEU A 294 -7.29 -20.43 -28.42
CA LEU A 294 -8.19 -20.11 -27.32
C LEU A 294 -9.66 -19.99 -27.75
N ASP A 295 -10.03 -20.47 -28.95
CA ASP A 295 -11.38 -20.30 -29.52
C ASP A 295 -12.45 -20.90 -28.58
N GLU A 296 -12.20 -22.07 -27.99
CA GLU A 296 -13.10 -22.67 -27.02
C GLU A 296 -13.25 -21.81 -25.76
N GLU A 297 -12.16 -21.27 -25.23
CA GLU A 297 -12.16 -20.42 -24.03
C GLU A 297 -12.75 -19.03 -24.28
N LEU A 298 -12.73 -18.52 -25.52
CA LEU A 298 -13.18 -17.18 -25.88
C LEU A 298 -14.66 -17.15 -26.32
N ARG A 299 -15.15 -18.19 -26.98
CA ARG A 299 -16.48 -18.22 -27.63
C ARG A 299 -17.65 -17.93 -26.69
N ASP A 300 -17.61 -18.43 -25.46
CA ASP A 300 -18.70 -18.29 -24.49
C ASP A 300 -18.59 -17.03 -23.61
N ARG A 301 -17.62 -16.15 -23.89
CA ARG A 301 -17.40 -14.94 -23.09
C ARG A 301 -18.32 -13.81 -23.55
N GLN A 302 -18.81 -13.05 -22.57
CA GLN A 302 -19.55 -11.83 -22.84
C GLN A 302 -18.60 -10.68 -23.20
N ARG A 303 -19.14 -9.66 -23.89
CA ARG A 303 -18.44 -8.40 -24.15
C ARG A 303 -18.03 -7.71 -22.86
N PHE A 304 -16.88 -7.03 -22.90
CA PHE A 304 -16.30 -6.39 -21.73
C PHE A 304 -17.21 -5.33 -21.12
N SER A 305 -17.38 -5.42 -19.79
CA SER A 305 -17.98 -4.38 -18.96
C SER A 305 -17.18 -4.29 -17.65
N ARG A 306 -16.94 -3.06 -17.19
CA ARG A 306 -16.09 -2.80 -16.00
C ARG A 306 -16.59 -3.46 -14.72
N ASN A 307 -17.91 -3.67 -14.62
CA ASN A 307 -18.56 -4.24 -13.45
C ASN A 307 -19.06 -5.68 -13.68
N ALA A 308 -18.71 -6.29 -14.82
CA ALA A 308 -19.10 -7.67 -15.07
C ALA A 308 -18.34 -8.62 -14.13
N THR A 309 -19.07 -9.54 -13.53
CA THR A 309 -18.49 -10.66 -12.78
C THR A 309 -18.16 -11.77 -13.79
N PRO A 310 -16.88 -12.17 -13.93
CA PRO A 310 -16.50 -13.33 -14.73
C PRO A 310 -17.21 -14.58 -14.21
N ALA A 311 -17.47 -15.53 -15.12
CA ALA A 311 -17.97 -16.84 -14.72
C ALA A 311 -16.93 -17.53 -13.81
N PRO A 312 -17.36 -18.22 -12.73
CA PRO A 312 -16.45 -18.85 -11.77
C PRO A 312 -15.57 -19.94 -12.39
N ASP A 313 -16.04 -20.57 -13.47
CA ASP A 313 -15.36 -21.70 -14.13
C ASP A 313 -14.44 -21.25 -15.28
N GLN A 314 -14.25 -19.95 -15.48
CA GLN A 314 -13.42 -19.42 -16.57
C GLN A 314 -12.17 -18.71 -16.01
N PRO A 315 -10.95 -19.15 -16.39
CA PRO A 315 -9.75 -18.44 -16.02
C PRO A 315 -9.71 -17.05 -16.66
N HIS A 316 -9.08 -16.10 -15.97
CA HIS A 316 -8.78 -14.80 -16.58
C HIS A 316 -7.62 -14.95 -17.57
N LEU A 317 -7.80 -14.51 -18.81
CA LEU A 317 -6.78 -14.55 -19.85
C LEU A 317 -6.03 -13.22 -19.89
N VAL A 318 -4.71 -13.27 -19.79
CA VAL A 318 -3.83 -12.12 -19.99
C VAL A 318 -3.02 -12.35 -21.25
N ILE A 319 -3.23 -11.54 -22.28
CA ILE A 319 -2.53 -11.66 -23.56
C ILE A 319 -1.55 -10.51 -23.70
N VAL A 320 -0.26 -10.81 -23.77
CA VAL A 320 0.80 -9.82 -23.97
C VAL A 320 1.10 -9.71 -25.45
N ILE A 321 1.15 -8.49 -25.97
CA ILE A 321 1.44 -8.17 -27.37
C ILE A 321 2.71 -7.32 -27.42
N ASP A 322 3.77 -7.89 -28.00
CA ASP A 322 5.06 -7.22 -28.20
C ASP A 322 5.62 -7.54 -29.59
N ASP A 323 5.43 -6.59 -30.50
CA ASP A 323 5.83 -6.62 -31.91
C ASP A 323 5.24 -7.83 -32.66
N ALA A 324 4.00 -8.20 -32.31
CA ALA A 324 3.27 -9.27 -32.96
C ALA A 324 2.45 -8.77 -34.15
N GLU A 325 2.13 -9.67 -35.07
CA GLU A 325 1.18 -9.39 -36.14
C GLU A 325 -0.24 -9.31 -35.59
N VAL A 326 -0.89 -8.16 -35.80
CA VAL A 326 -2.28 -7.87 -35.37
C VAL A 326 -3.04 -7.34 -36.59
N THR A 327 -4.02 -8.11 -37.06
CA THR A 327 -4.80 -7.77 -38.27
C THR A 327 -5.95 -6.81 -38.00
N ARG A 328 -6.35 -6.68 -36.72
CA ARG A 328 -7.54 -5.99 -36.20
C ARG A 328 -8.86 -6.63 -36.60
N GLU A 329 -8.81 -7.80 -37.21
CA GLU A 329 -9.97 -8.65 -37.52
C GLU A 329 -10.23 -9.67 -36.40
N GLU A 330 -9.35 -9.71 -35.40
CA GLU A 330 -9.45 -10.56 -34.22
C GLU A 330 -10.72 -10.25 -33.41
N GLN A 331 -11.39 -11.30 -32.94
CA GLN A 331 -12.69 -11.20 -32.25
C GLN A 331 -12.59 -10.31 -31.01
N ILE A 332 -11.52 -10.45 -30.23
CA ILE A 332 -11.30 -9.69 -29.00
C ILE A 332 -11.24 -8.18 -29.29
N ILE A 333 -10.68 -7.80 -30.45
CA ILE A 333 -10.58 -6.40 -30.86
C ILE A 333 -11.93 -5.90 -31.39
N LEU A 334 -12.58 -6.69 -32.25
CA LEU A 334 -13.87 -6.34 -32.85
C LEU A 334 -14.99 -6.16 -31.83
N GLU A 335 -14.98 -6.95 -30.76
CA GLU A 335 -15.98 -6.89 -29.69
C GLU A 335 -15.74 -5.79 -28.64
N GLU A 336 -14.72 -4.95 -28.85
CA GLU A 336 -14.23 -3.97 -27.87
C GLU A 336 -13.79 -4.60 -26.52
N GLY A 337 -13.28 -5.83 -26.57
CA GLY A 337 -12.82 -6.62 -25.43
C GLY A 337 -13.87 -7.60 -24.89
N LEU A 338 -13.39 -8.61 -24.15
CA LEU A 338 -14.20 -9.65 -23.54
C LEU A 338 -14.06 -9.65 -22.01
N VAL A 339 -15.07 -10.14 -21.29
CA VAL A 339 -15.01 -10.33 -19.84
C VAL A 339 -13.97 -11.40 -19.49
N GLY A 340 -13.13 -11.10 -18.51
CA GLY A 340 -12.06 -12.01 -18.10
C GLY A 340 -10.90 -12.10 -19.09
N VAL A 341 -10.80 -11.19 -20.06
CA VAL A 341 -9.66 -11.09 -20.98
C VAL A 341 -9.05 -9.69 -20.85
N THR A 342 -7.73 -9.62 -20.68
CA THR A 342 -7.01 -8.35 -20.69
C THR A 342 -5.82 -8.42 -21.64
N LEU A 343 -5.80 -7.49 -22.59
CA LEU A 343 -4.68 -7.31 -23.51
C LEU A 343 -3.64 -6.35 -22.90
N ILE A 344 -2.37 -6.71 -22.91
CA ILE A 344 -1.26 -5.83 -22.53
C ILE A 344 -0.43 -5.58 -23.78
N ASP A 345 -0.45 -4.35 -24.29
CA ASP A 345 0.17 -4.00 -25.57
C ASP A 345 1.34 -3.03 -25.38
N LEU A 346 2.51 -3.44 -25.85
CA LEU A 346 3.75 -2.67 -25.81
C LEU A 346 4.06 -2.00 -27.16
N SER A 347 3.29 -2.30 -28.22
CA SER A 347 3.57 -1.88 -29.60
C SER A 347 2.56 -0.88 -30.15
N GLU A 348 1.65 -0.39 -29.30
CA GLU A 348 0.54 0.52 -29.66
C GLU A 348 -0.37 -0.02 -30.77
N SER A 349 -0.39 -1.34 -30.95
CA SER A 349 -1.19 -2.06 -31.95
C SER A 349 -2.70 -1.92 -31.72
N ILE A 350 -3.11 -1.86 -30.44
CA ILE A 350 -4.52 -1.82 -29.99
C ILE A 350 -4.90 -0.49 -29.31
N GLY A 351 -4.20 0.61 -29.63
CA GLY A 351 -4.34 1.90 -28.94
C GLY A 351 -5.77 2.47 -28.87
N ASN A 352 -6.63 2.18 -29.86
CA ASN A 352 -8.04 2.60 -29.84
C ASN A 352 -8.87 1.89 -28.76
N LEU A 353 -8.65 0.59 -28.57
CA LEU A 353 -9.32 -0.19 -27.54
C LEU A 353 -8.92 0.33 -26.14
N ALA A 354 -7.62 0.56 -25.93
CA ALA A 354 -7.13 1.10 -24.67
C ALA A 354 -7.64 2.52 -24.39
N ALA A 355 -7.82 3.35 -25.43
CA ALA A 355 -8.39 4.68 -25.28
C ALA A 355 -9.86 4.67 -24.85
N ARG A 356 -10.66 3.68 -25.28
CA ARG A 356 -12.11 3.59 -24.98
C ARG A 356 -12.41 2.79 -23.71
N ARG A 357 -11.78 1.63 -23.55
CA ARG A 357 -12.13 0.62 -22.54
C ARG A 357 -10.94 0.20 -21.67
N GLY A 358 -9.82 0.91 -21.77
CA GLY A 358 -8.57 0.51 -21.14
C GLY A 358 -7.82 1.60 -20.39
N LEU A 359 -6.54 1.32 -20.17
CA LEU A 359 -5.58 2.19 -19.51
C LEU A 359 -4.38 2.41 -20.43
N ARG A 360 -3.93 3.66 -20.56
CA ARG A 360 -2.69 4.00 -21.26
C ARG A 360 -1.67 4.50 -20.25
N LEU A 361 -0.63 3.71 -20.02
CA LEU A 361 0.46 4.04 -19.14
C LEU A 361 1.62 4.63 -19.94
N VAL A 362 2.27 5.65 -19.38
CA VAL A 362 3.48 6.27 -19.91
C VAL A 362 4.60 5.96 -18.94
N VAL A 363 5.68 5.35 -19.43
CA VAL A 363 6.80 4.86 -18.64
C VAL A 363 8.06 5.58 -19.08
N GLU A 364 8.70 6.25 -18.13
CA GLU A 364 10.04 6.81 -18.25
C GLU A 364 10.94 6.21 -17.15
N ALA A 365 12.25 6.43 -17.24
CA ALA A 365 13.22 5.78 -16.34
C ALA A 365 12.93 5.99 -14.85
N ASP A 366 12.49 7.20 -14.47
CA ASP A 366 12.28 7.59 -13.08
C ASP A 366 10.82 7.86 -12.70
N ARG A 367 9.90 7.84 -13.67
CA ARG A 367 8.51 8.21 -13.44
C ARG A 367 7.55 7.48 -14.39
N MET A 368 6.34 7.27 -13.93
CA MET A 368 5.24 6.68 -14.66
C MET A 368 3.96 7.50 -14.47
N GLY A 369 3.15 7.52 -15.51
CA GLY A 369 1.90 8.29 -15.52
C GLY A 369 0.81 7.60 -16.32
N ALA A 370 -0.42 8.07 -16.15
CA ALA A 370 -1.56 7.64 -16.95
C ALA A 370 -1.91 8.74 -17.96
N ARG A 371 -2.13 8.36 -19.23
CA ARG A 371 -2.53 9.29 -20.27
C ARG A 371 -4.05 9.37 -20.39
N SER A 372 -4.56 10.56 -20.13
CA SER A 372 -5.96 10.95 -20.32
C SER A 372 -6.10 11.89 -21.54
N ALA A 373 -7.32 12.34 -21.82
CA ALA A 373 -7.58 13.36 -22.84
C ALA A 373 -6.90 14.72 -22.52
N GLY A 374 -6.66 15.01 -21.23
CA GLY A 374 -6.05 16.25 -20.77
C GLY A 374 -4.52 16.22 -20.69
N GLY A 375 -3.87 15.12 -21.07
CA GLY A 375 -2.42 14.94 -20.98
C GLY A 375 -2.01 13.75 -20.11
N VAL A 376 -0.74 13.73 -19.68
CA VAL A 376 -0.18 12.66 -18.84
C VAL A 376 -0.19 13.10 -17.39
N GLU A 377 -0.90 12.34 -16.55
CA GLU A 377 -0.90 12.51 -15.09
C GLU A 377 0.16 11.59 -14.49
N TRP A 378 1.27 12.19 -14.03
CA TRP A 378 2.37 11.47 -13.39
C TRP A 378 2.02 11.14 -11.94
N PHE A 379 2.13 9.88 -11.56
CA PHE A 379 1.75 9.45 -10.22
C PHE A 379 2.86 8.72 -9.46
N GLY A 380 3.85 8.09 -10.11
CA GLY A 380 4.84 7.30 -9.36
C GLY A 380 6.10 6.96 -10.15
N ARG A 381 6.93 6.08 -9.62
CA ARG A 381 8.10 5.48 -10.29
C ARG A 381 7.76 4.04 -10.68
N PRO A 382 8.05 3.60 -11.91
CA PRO A 382 7.71 2.25 -12.35
C PRO A 382 8.58 1.20 -11.65
N ASP A 383 8.00 0.04 -11.38
CA ASP A 383 8.79 -1.14 -11.07
C ASP A 383 9.41 -1.72 -12.35
N THR A 384 10.51 -2.45 -12.23
CA THR A 384 11.14 -3.15 -13.33
C THR A 384 11.65 -4.50 -12.88
N LEU A 385 11.68 -5.47 -13.79
CA LEU A 385 12.27 -6.78 -13.59
C LEU A 385 13.10 -7.16 -14.81
N SER A 386 14.31 -7.64 -14.60
CA SER A 386 15.17 -8.13 -15.68
C SER A 386 14.69 -9.47 -16.22
N VAL A 387 15.17 -9.84 -17.42
CA VAL A 387 14.90 -11.16 -18.01
C VAL A 387 15.41 -12.29 -17.11
N VAL A 388 16.59 -12.11 -16.50
CA VAL A 388 17.23 -13.13 -15.64
C VAL A 388 16.43 -13.37 -14.35
N GLU A 389 15.96 -12.30 -13.72
CA GLU A 389 15.11 -12.41 -12.52
C GLU A 389 13.76 -13.08 -12.85
N ALA A 390 13.14 -12.70 -13.98
CA ALA A 390 11.90 -13.31 -14.45
C ALA A 390 12.06 -14.80 -14.78
N GLU A 391 13.15 -15.18 -15.45
CA GLU A 391 13.47 -16.58 -15.74
C GLU A 391 13.72 -17.40 -14.47
N THR A 392 14.41 -16.82 -13.49
CA THR A 392 14.66 -17.47 -12.20
C THR A 392 13.34 -17.79 -11.48
N LEU A 393 12.41 -16.83 -11.46
CA LEU A 393 11.07 -17.03 -10.91
C LEU A 393 10.29 -18.09 -11.70
N ALA A 394 10.29 -18.00 -13.03
CA ALA A 394 9.55 -18.92 -13.89
C ALA A 394 10.04 -20.37 -13.73
N ARG A 395 11.35 -20.58 -13.67
CA ARG A 395 11.95 -21.91 -13.42
C ARG A 395 11.61 -22.46 -12.04
N ARG A 396 11.51 -21.60 -11.01
CA ARG A 396 11.09 -22.03 -9.67
C ARG A 396 9.63 -22.43 -9.61
N ILE A 397 8.75 -21.73 -10.32
CA ILE A 397 7.31 -22.02 -10.35
C ILE A 397 6.99 -23.21 -11.28
N SER A 398 7.79 -23.41 -12.34
CA SER A 398 7.58 -24.40 -13.40
C SER A 398 7.15 -25.80 -12.95
N PRO A 399 7.72 -26.41 -11.89
CA PRO A 399 7.34 -27.76 -11.46
C PRO A 399 5.92 -27.83 -10.88
N TYR A 400 5.39 -26.76 -10.31
CA TYR A 400 4.16 -26.81 -9.53
C TYR A 400 2.91 -26.85 -10.40
N ARG A 401 1.97 -27.73 -10.08
CA ARG A 401 0.59 -27.75 -10.59
C ARG A 401 -0.35 -27.85 -9.41
N LEU A 402 -1.58 -27.39 -9.56
CA LEU A 402 -2.60 -27.77 -8.59
C LEU A 402 -2.90 -29.26 -8.74
N GLY A 403 -3.09 -29.92 -7.60
CA GLY A 403 -3.67 -31.26 -7.64
C GLY A 403 -5.06 -31.14 -8.25
N SER A 404 -5.34 -31.91 -9.30
CA SER A 404 -6.68 -32.01 -9.86
C SER A 404 -7.64 -32.48 -8.78
N SER A 405 -8.53 -31.61 -8.32
CA SER A 405 -9.77 -32.00 -7.66
C SER A 405 -10.75 -32.54 -8.71
N GLY A 406 -10.28 -33.51 -9.50
CA GLY A 406 -11.06 -34.24 -10.49
C GLY A 406 -11.23 -35.67 -9.99
N GLY A 407 -12.38 -35.94 -9.37
CA GLY A 407 -12.80 -37.30 -9.01
C GLY A 407 -12.87 -37.61 -7.51
N GLN A 408 -13.47 -36.74 -6.70
CA GLN A 408 -14.24 -37.16 -5.51
C GLN A 408 -15.05 -35.97 -5.01
N GLU A 409 -16.25 -35.80 -5.57
CA GLU A 409 -17.38 -35.27 -4.82
C GLU A 409 -17.61 -36.22 -3.64
N THR A 410 -16.95 -35.93 -2.52
CA THR A 410 -17.35 -36.48 -1.23
C THR A 410 -17.37 -35.34 -0.26
N ALA A 411 -18.60 -34.90 -0.01
CA ALA A 411 -19.09 -34.24 1.19
C ALA A 411 -18.35 -32.97 1.65
N GLU A 412 -19.06 -31.85 1.51
CA GLU A 412 -19.12 -30.87 2.59
C GLU A 412 -19.47 -31.60 3.90
N GLU A 413 -18.47 -32.00 4.69
CA GLU A 413 -18.64 -32.37 6.11
C GLU A 413 -17.27 -32.38 6.80
N GLU A 414 -17.14 -31.48 7.79
CA GLU A 414 -16.30 -31.53 8.99
C GLU A 414 -14.83 -32.04 8.89
N PRO A 415 -13.83 -31.15 9.08
CA PRO A 415 -12.43 -31.55 9.11
C PRO A 415 -12.08 -32.01 10.53
N LEU A 416 -12.25 -33.30 10.84
CA LEU A 416 -11.60 -34.04 11.93
C LEU A 416 -12.10 -35.49 11.82
N LEU A 417 -11.19 -36.48 11.72
CA LEU A 417 -11.43 -37.94 11.59
C LEU A 417 -11.28 -38.56 10.18
N SER A 418 -10.30 -38.15 9.37
CA SER A 418 -9.72 -39.13 8.42
C SER A 418 -8.68 -39.96 9.19
N ASN A 419 -9.07 -41.12 9.72
CA ASN A 419 -8.12 -42.09 10.28
C ASN A 419 -7.23 -42.59 9.13
N PRO A 420 -5.93 -42.23 9.06
CA PRO A 420 -5.07 -42.75 8.01
C PRO A 420 -4.97 -44.28 8.16
N SER A 421 -4.97 -44.99 7.04
CA SER A 421 -4.80 -46.44 7.06
C SER A 421 -3.39 -46.80 7.55
N LEU A 422 -3.20 -47.99 8.12
CA LEU A 422 -1.87 -48.46 8.54
C LEU A 422 -0.87 -48.45 7.38
N LEU A 423 -1.33 -48.67 6.15
CA LEU A 423 -0.49 -48.65 4.96
C LEU A 423 0.02 -47.25 4.64
N GLU A 424 -0.84 -46.23 4.78
CA GLU A 424 -0.44 -44.82 4.67
C GLU A 424 0.54 -44.41 5.78
N LEU A 425 0.30 -44.86 7.02
CA LEU A 425 1.23 -44.64 8.15
C LEU A 425 2.60 -45.27 7.89
N LEU A 426 2.65 -46.41 7.20
CA LEU A 426 3.88 -47.09 6.82
C LEU A 426 4.54 -46.49 5.57
N GLY A 427 3.95 -45.45 4.97
CA GLY A 427 4.47 -44.80 3.77
C GLY A 427 4.40 -45.68 2.53
N ILE A 428 3.41 -46.60 2.48
CA ILE A 428 3.15 -47.48 1.35
C ILE A 428 1.98 -46.88 0.55
N PRO A 429 2.24 -46.09 -0.51
CA PRO A 429 1.18 -45.55 -1.34
C PRO A 429 0.62 -46.65 -2.27
N GLY A 430 -0.68 -46.96 -2.14
CA GLY A 430 -1.43 -47.73 -3.15
C GLY A 430 -1.88 -49.14 -2.78
N ASP A 431 -2.34 -49.86 -3.81
CA ASP A 431 -2.96 -51.20 -3.76
C ASP A 431 -2.03 -52.27 -3.15
N PRO A 432 -2.46 -52.97 -2.06
CA PRO A 432 -1.69 -54.04 -1.41
C PRO A 432 -1.18 -55.13 -2.37
N MET A 433 -1.84 -55.31 -3.51
CA MET A 433 -1.49 -56.33 -4.49
C MET A 433 -0.21 -56.02 -5.27
N THR A 434 0.29 -54.78 -5.22
CA THR A 434 1.50 -54.35 -5.94
C THR A 434 2.73 -54.20 -5.02
N PHE A 435 2.62 -54.57 -3.75
CA PHE A 435 3.65 -54.34 -2.74
C PHE A 435 4.85 -55.29 -2.89
N ASP A 436 6.04 -54.72 -3.10
CA ASP A 436 7.30 -55.48 -3.17
C ASP A 436 7.89 -55.76 -1.77
N VAL A 437 7.73 -57.01 -1.31
CA VAL A 437 8.24 -57.50 -0.02
C VAL A 437 9.77 -57.43 0.07
N GLN A 438 10.49 -57.64 -1.03
CA GLN A 438 11.96 -57.62 -1.04
C GLN A 438 12.50 -56.19 -0.83
N GLN A 439 11.80 -55.18 -1.36
CA GLN A 439 12.12 -53.78 -1.09
C GLN A 439 11.83 -53.39 0.37
N ALA A 440 10.75 -53.91 0.94
CA ALA A 440 10.32 -53.58 2.30
C ALA A 440 11.21 -54.18 3.41
N TRP A 441 11.84 -55.33 3.16
CA TRP A 441 12.67 -56.06 4.13
C TRP A 441 14.17 -55.74 4.04
N ARG A 442 14.54 -54.62 3.41
CA ARG A 442 15.92 -54.16 3.37
C ARG A 442 16.49 -53.92 4.78
N PRO A 443 17.78 -54.19 5.01
CA PRO A 443 18.42 -53.97 6.31
C PRO A 443 18.26 -52.52 6.76
N ARG A 444 17.57 -52.30 7.88
CA ARG A 444 17.36 -50.96 8.45
C ARG A 444 18.56 -50.54 9.31
N PRO A 445 18.88 -49.23 9.36
CA PRO A 445 19.82 -48.67 10.33
C PRO A 445 19.47 -49.08 11.76
N ILE A 446 20.46 -49.25 12.65
CA ILE A 446 20.25 -49.72 14.04
C ILE A 446 19.19 -48.88 14.79
N ARG A 447 19.14 -47.56 14.53
CA ARG A 447 18.17 -46.63 15.14
C ARG A 447 16.71 -46.90 14.76
N ASP A 448 16.49 -47.48 13.59
CA ASP A 448 15.16 -47.67 13.00
C ASP A 448 14.73 -49.16 13.00
N ARG A 449 15.54 -50.04 13.63
CA ARG A 449 15.17 -51.44 13.89
C ARG A 449 14.06 -51.49 14.94
N TYR A 450 13.02 -52.29 14.67
CA TYR A 450 11.83 -52.46 15.52
C TYR A 450 11.00 -51.18 15.77
N ARG A 451 11.25 -50.10 15.03
CA ARG A 451 10.43 -48.89 15.08
C ARG A 451 9.36 -48.94 13.98
N VAL A 452 8.10 -48.92 14.39
CA VAL A 452 6.94 -48.89 13.49
C VAL A 452 5.99 -47.75 13.90
N PRO A 453 5.44 -47.00 12.94
CA PRO A 453 4.41 -46.00 13.21
C PRO A 453 3.10 -46.71 13.58
N PHE A 454 2.41 -46.22 14.62
CA PHE A 454 1.15 -46.79 15.10
C PHE A 454 0.02 -45.75 15.22
N GLY A 455 0.30 -44.48 14.90
CA GLY A 455 -0.68 -43.40 14.96
C GLY A 455 -0.04 -42.02 14.74
N VAL A 456 -0.88 -40.99 14.66
CA VAL A 456 -0.48 -39.58 14.60
C VAL A 456 -0.62 -39.01 16.02
N GLY A 457 0.44 -38.39 16.56
CA GLY A 457 0.37 -37.73 17.87
C GLY A 457 -0.32 -36.37 17.76
N GLU A 458 -1.10 -36.01 18.78
CA GLU A 458 -1.71 -34.67 18.91
C GLU A 458 -0.68 -33.54 18.99
#